data_AF-A0A9P0GEA4-F1
#
_entry.id   AF-A0A9P0GEA4-F1
#
_cell.length_a   1.000
_cell.length_b   1.000
_cell.length_c   1.000
_cell.angle_alpha   90.00
_cell.angle_beta   90.00
_cell.angle_gamma   90.00
#
_symmetry.space_group_name_H-M   'P 1'
#
loop_
_entity.id
_entity.type
_entity.pdbx_description
1 polymer ?
#
loop_
_entity_poly.entity_id
_entity_poly.type
_entity_poly.pdbx_seq_one_letter_code
_entity_poly.pdbx_strand_id
1 'polypeptide(L)'
;MNLFTDSLINNDIYDNPNDQDSEYEEESEFQESESETEEVIEEPNYNNFLVVTIRQLARKLQKSEQLLVKFRTCCETANIDYLMPVVDIRTRWNSTLQMLSWALACKSAKFCATIIPN
;
A
#
# COMPACT_ATOMS: atom_id res chain seq x y z
N MET A 1 13.23 -0.03 -50.89
CA MET A 1 12.29 -1.09 -51.31
C MET A 1 12.22 -2.11 -50.18
N ASN A 2 11.00 -2.36 -49.70
CA ASN A 2 10.40 -3.56 -49.09
C ASN A 2 11.36 -4.63 -48.50
N LEU A 3 11.07 -5.25 -47.36
CA LEU A 3 9.81 -5.95 -47.07
C LEU A 3 9.62 -6.16 -45.56
N PHE A 4 8.42 -5.81 -45.09
CA PHE A 4 7.72 -6.49 -44.00
C PHE A 4 7.59 -7.99 -44.31
N THR A 5 7.79 -8.86 -43.31
CA THR A 5 7.03 -10.12 -43.17
C THR A 5 6.95 -10.55 -41.70
N ASP A 6 5.71 -10.61 -41.20
CA ASP A 6 5.29 -11.33 -40.01
C ASP A 6 5.53 -12.84 -40.13
N SER A 7 5.74 -13.52 -39.00
CA SER A 7 5.47 -14.96 -38.88
C SER A 7 5.12 -15.32 -37.44
N LEU A 8 3.82 -15.53 -37.22
CA LEU A 8 3.26 -16.34 -36.14
C LEU A 8 3.63 -17.81 -36.38
N ILE A 9 4.19 -18.49 -35.38
CA ILE A 9 4.13 -19.95 -35.30
C ILE A 9 3.78 -20.33 -33.86
N ASN A 10 2.54 -20.78 -33.71
CA ASN A 10 2.02 -21.58 -32.61
C ASN A 10 2.79 -22.91 -32.55
N ASN A 11 3.12 -23.36 -31.35
CA ASN A 11 3.38 -24.77 -31.08
C ASN A 11 2.48 -25.19 -29.92
N ASP A 12 1.34 -25.77 -30.28
CA ASP A 12 0.53 -26.62 -29.41
C ASP A 12 1.25 -27.97 -29.15
N ILE A 13 0.71 -28.70 -28.17
CA ILE A 13 0.84 -30.16 -27.96
C ILE A 13 1.94 -30.61 -26.99
N TYR A 14 1.55 -30.83 -25.74
CA TYR A 14 1.65 -32.17 -25.15
C TYR A 14 0.32 -32.51 -24.47
N ASP A 15 -0.46 -33.33 -25.14
CA ASP A 15 -1.44 -34.23 -24.54
C ASP A 15 -0.71 -35.19 -23.57
N ASN A 16 -1.23 -35.37 -22.37
CA ASN A 16 -1.12 -36.65 -21.69
C ASN A 16 -2.47 -36.96 -21.00
N PRO A 17 -3.19 -37.98 -21.49
CA PRO A 17 -4.51 -38.35 -21.00
C PRO A 17 -4.40 -39.26 -19.79
N ASN A 18 -5.21 -39.00 -18.77
CA ASN A 18 -5.92 -40.06 -18.10
C ASN A 18 -7.13 -39.45 -17.38
N ASP A 19 -8.25 -39.55 -18.07
CA ASP A 19 -9.59 -39.40 -17.54
C ASP A 19 -9.79 -40.32 -16.34
N GLN A 20 -10.51 -39.84 -15.33
CA GLN A 20 -11.73 -40.54 -14.97
C GLN A 20 -12.69 -39.62 -14.23
N ASP A 21 -13.83 -39.44 -14.90
CA ASP A 21 -15.10 -38.90 -14.44
C ASP A 21 -15.43 -39.23 -12.99
N SER A 22 -15.91 -38.23 -12.25
CA SER A 22 -17.11 -38.42 -11.45
C SER A 22 -17.76 -37.08 -11.14
N GLU A 23 -18.85 -36.84 -11.87
CA GLU A 23 -19.92 -35.92 -11.52
C GLU A 23 -20.57 -36.39 -10.20
N TYR A 24 -20.51 -35.54 -9.16
CA TYR A 24 -21.39 -35.64 -8.00
C TYR A 24 -21.77 -34.22 -7.59
N GLU A 25 -22.99 -33.83 -7.94
CA GLU A 25 -23.73 -32.79 -7.21
C GLU A 25 -24.09 -33.38 -5.84
N GLU A 26 -23.62 -32.76 -4.76
CA GLU A 26 -24.21 -32.94 -3.44
C GLU A 26 -24.41 -31.55 -2.81
N GLU A 27 -25.67 -31.11 -2.81
CA GLU A 27 -26.15 -30.02 -1.97
C GLU A 27 -25.96 -30.44 -0.51
N SER A 28 -24.93 -29.91 0.16
CA SER A 28 -24.80 -30.05 1.61
C SER A 28 -25.48 -28.86 2.29
N GLU A 29 -26.61 -29.16 2.92
CA GLU A 29 -27.41 -28.31 3.80
C GLU A 29 -26.53 -27.60 4.85
N PHE A 30 -26.67 -26.28 4.91
CA PHE A 30 -26.00 -25.41 5.87
C PHE A 30 -26.55 -25.67 7.28
N GLN A 31 -25.79 -26.39 8.12
CA GLN A 31 -26.00 -26.38 9.57
C GLN A 31 -25.06 -25.37 10.22
N GLU A 32 -25.68 -24.28 10.65
CA GLU A 32 -25.12 -23.25 11.52
C GLU A 32 -24.59 -23.91 12.79
N SER A 33 -23.26 -23.95 12.93
CA SER A 33 -22.63 -24.17 14.23
C SER A 33 -22.14 -22.82 14.71
N GLU A 34 -22.86 -22.26 15.68
CA GLU A 34 -22.41 -21.17 16.53
C GLU A 34 -21.14 -21.65 17.26
N SER A 35 -19.99 -21.54 16.60
CA SER A 35 -18.72 -21.54 17.30
C SER A 35 -18.55 -20.15 17.86
N GLU A 36 -18.63 -20.08 19.19
CA GLU A 36 -18.30 -18.93 20.01
C GLU A 36 -17.10 -18.22 19.37
N THR A 37 -17.32 -16.99 18.89
CA THR A 37 -16.24 -16.13 18.46
C THR A 37 -15.41 -15.83 19.71
N GLU A 38 -14.42 -16.67 19.98
CA GLU A 38 -13.23 -16.24 20.69
C GLU A 38 -12.74 -15.06 19.88
N GLU A 39 -13.00 -13.84 20.38
CA GLU A 39 -12.38 -12.63 19.88
C GLU A 39 -10.87 -12.85 20.01
N VAL A 40 -10.26 -13.33 18.93
CA VAL A 40 -8.83 -13.21 18.74
C VAL A 40 -8.60 -11.72 18.71
N ILE A 41 -8.23 -11.16 19.86
CA ILE A 41 -7.68 -9.83 19.96
C ILE A 41 -6.36 -9.91 19.21
N GLU A 42 -6.41 -9.74 17.89
CA GLU A 42 -5.22 -9.46 17.10
C GLU A 42 -4.64 -8.19 17.72
N GLU A 43 -3.53 -8.33 18.43
CA GLU A 43 -2.81 -7.18 18.95
C GLU A 43 -2.64 -6.20 17.79
N PRO A 44 -3.07 -4.94 17.94
CA PRO A 44 -2.99 -3.99 16.85
C PRO A 44 -1.52 -3.90 16.45
N ASN A 45 -1.23 -4.29 15.20
CA ASN A 45 0.11 -4.19 14.66
C ASN A 45 0.46 -2.70 14.53
N TYR A 46 0.98 -2.16 15.64
CA TYR A 46 1.23 -0.74 15.85
C TYR A 46 2.18 -0.18 14.78
N ASN A 47 3.14 -1.00 14.34
CA ASN A 47 4.08 -0.64 13.29
C ASN A 47 3.38 -0.41 11.95
N ASN A 48 2.43 -1.28 11.58
CA ASN A 48 1.65 -1.09 10.36
C ASN A 48 0.79 0.17 10.44
N PHE A 49 0.18 0.44 11.60
CA PHE A 49 -0.60 1.65 11.81
C PHE A 49 0.24 2.92 11.59
N LEU A 50 1.41 3.02 12.21
CA LEU A 50 2.30 4.17 12.05
C LEU A 50 2.72 4.41 10.60
N VAL A 51 3.07 3.34 9.87
CA VAL A 51 3.45 3.43 8.45
C VAL A 51 2.28 3.95 7.62
N VAL A 52 1.04 3.49 7.90
CA VAL A 52 -0.17 3.98 7.23
C VAL A 52 -0.39 5.46 7.53
N THR A 53 -0.26 5.90 8.79
CA THR A 53 -0.44 7.30 9.17
C THR A 53 0.57 8.21 8.48
N ILE A 54 1.85 7.85 8.47
CA ILE A 54 2.90 8.64 7.80
C ILE A 54 2.59 8.74 6.29
N ARG A 55 2.17 7.64 5.68
CA ARG A 55 1.78 7.62 4.26
C ARG A 55 0.61 8.55 3.97
N GLN A 56 -0.40 8.56 4.84
CA GLN A 56 -1.54 9.47 4.70
C GLN A 56 -1.12 10.94 4.87
N LEU A 57 -0.26 11.24 5.85
CA LEU A 57 0.27 12.58 6.07
C LEU A 57 1.07 13.09 4.86
N ALA A 58 2.00 12.28 4.35
CA ALA A 58 2.78 12.64 3.16
C ALA A 58 1.88 12.92 1.95
N ARG A 59 0.83 12.11 1.74
CA ARG A 59 -0.17 12.34 0.69
C ARG A 59 -0.99 13.60 0.91
N LYS A 60 -1.41 13.90 2.15
CA LYS A 60 -2.16 15.12 2.48
C LYS A 60 -1.33 16.37 2.22
N LEU A 61 -0.06 16.35 2.60
CA LEU A 61 0.87 17.46 2.35
C LEU A 61 1.12 17.67 0.85
N GLN A 62 1.30 16.61 0.07
CA GLN A 62 1.47 16.76 -1.39
C GLN A 62 0.20 17.26 -2.09
N LYS A 63 -0.99 16.84 -1.63
CA LYS A 63 -2.25 17.22 -2.26
C LYS A 63 -2.73 18.62 -1.91
N SER A 64 -2.27 19.19 -0.79
CA SER A 64 -2.72 20.51 -0.33
C SER A 64 -1.55 21.49 -0.28
N GLU A 65 -1.54 22.44 -1.23
CA GLU A 65 -0.55 23.52 -1.26
C GLU A 65 -0.54 24.33 0.04
N GLN A 66 -1.71 24.59 0.60
CA GLN A 66 -1.83 25.33 1.87
C GLN A 66 -1.14 24.60 3.03
N LEU A 67 -1.28 23.27 3.11
CA LEU A 67 -0.61 22.47 4.13
C LEU A 67 0.90 22.42 3.89
N LEU A 68 1.32 22.36 2.63
CA LEU A 68 2.73 22.36 2.24
C LEU A 68 3.41 23.68 2.61
N VAL A 69 2.77 24.82 2.37
CA VAL A 69 3.27 26.13 2.80
C VAL A 69 3.39 26.21 4.32
N LYS A 70 2.36 25.81 5.06
CA LYS A 70 2.40 25.76 6.53
C LYS A 70 3.53 24.87 7.03
N PHE A 71 3.70 23.70 6.42
CA PHE A 71 4.76 22.77 6.76
C PHE A 71 6.15 23.35 6.50
N ARG A 72 6.35 24.03 5.37
CA ARG A 72 7.60 24.75 5.06
C ARG A 72 7.90 25.81 6.14
N THR A 73 6.93 26.62 6.51
CA THR A 73 7.10 27.61 7.58
C THR A 73 7.45 26.95 8.91
N CYS A 74 6.83 25.81 9.25
CA CYS A 74 7.21 25.04 10.44
C CYS A 74 8.68 24.58 10.39
N CYS A 75 9.14 24.07 9.25
CA CYS A 75 10.54 23.67 9.06
C CYS A 75 11.49 24.86 9.24
N GLU A 76 11.18 26.02 8.63
CA GLU A 76 11.96 27.26 8.75
C GLU A 76 12.03 27.72 10.22
N THR A 77 10.90 27.73 10.93
CA THR A 77 10.87 28.12 12.36
C THR A 77 11.63 27.15 13.27
N ALA A 78 11.70 25.88 12.88
CA ALA A 78 12.45 24.85 13.60
C ALA A 78 13.92 24.78 13.17
N ASN A 79 14.36 25.65 12.25
CA ASN A 79 15.70 25.66 11.65
C ASN A 79 16.10 24.30 11.05
N ILE A 80 15.15 23.67 10.34
CA ILE A 80 15.34 22.39 9.66
C ILE A 80 15.20 22.63 8.16
N ASP A 81 16.07 22.02 7.37
CA ASP A 81 15.96 22.05 5.92
C ASP A 81 14.62 21.46 5.47
N TYR A 82 13.88 22.25 4.68
CA TYR A 82 12.62 21.79 4.13
C TYR A 82 12.86 20.62 3.16
N LEU A 83 12.30 19.46 3.50
CA LEU A 83 12.28 18.29 2.65
C LEU A 83 10.87 18.04 2.13
N MET A 84 10.74 17.97 0.80
CA MET A 84 9.46 17.64 0.15
C MET A 84 8.95 16.28 0.67
N PRO A 85 7.65 16.16 1.02
CA PRO A 85 7.09 14.89 1.47
C PRO A 85 7.29 13.78 0.43
N VAL A 86 7.89 12.68 0.87
CA VAL A 86 8.09 11.49 0.05
C VAL A 86 6.90 10.56 0.20
N VAL A 87 6.23 10.25 -0.90
CA VAL A 87 5.11 9.31 -0.91
C VAL A 87 5.62 7.91 -1.23
N ASP A 88 5.09 6.95 -0.48
CA ASP A 88 5.30 5.53 -0.72
C ASP A 88 4.67 5.08 -2.05
N ILE A 89 5.46 4.48 -2.94
CA ILE A 89 5.11 4.08 -4.31
C ILE A 89 5.27 2.56 -4.44
N ARG A 90 4.17 1.85 -4.72
CA ARG A 90 4.15 0.37 -4.78
C ARG A 90 5.18 -0.24 -5.74
N THR A 91 5.52 0.45 -6.82
CA THR A 91 6.44 -0.04 -7.85
C THR A 91 7.92 0.14 -7.50
N ARG A 92 8.26 0.85 -6.42
CA ARG A 92 9.65 1.09 -6.00
C ARG A 92 9.91 0.44 -4.64
N TRP A 93 10.78 -0.57 -4.61
CA TRP A 93 11.04 -1.36 -3.40
C TRP A 93 11.57 -0.56 -2.19
N ASN A 94 12.11 0.64 -2.41
CA ASN A 94 12.69 1.48 -1.35
C ASN A 94 11.82 2.66 -0.94
N SER A 95 10.59 2.78 -1.45
CA SER A 95 9.78 3.97 -1.20
C SER A 95 9.33 4.09 0.26
N THR A 96 9.03 2.97 0.92
CA THR A 96 8.66 2.98 2.34
C THR A 96 9.83 3.43 3.21
N LEU A 97 11.04 2.92 2.94
CA LEU A 97 12.26 3.36 3.63
C LEU A 97 12.49 4.87 3.44
N GLN A 98 12.38 5.37 2.19
CA GLN A 98 12.57 6.80 1.91
C GLN A 98 11.53 7.68 2.62
N MET A 99 10.27 7.25 2.66
CA MET A 99 9.21 7.94 3.40
C MET A 99 9.50 7.97 4.91
N LEU A 100 9.98 6.87 5.49
CA LEU A 100 10.34 6.80 6.91
C LEU A 100 11.55 7.68 7.23
N SER A 101 12.59 7.66 6.39
CA SER A 101 13.75 8.54 6.53
C SER A 101 13.36 10.02 6.49
N TRP A 102 12.45 10.39 5.59
CA TRP A 102 11.87 11.74 5.54
C TRP A 102 11.14 12.08 6.85
N ALA A 103 10.25 11.20 7.31
CA ALA A 103 9.50 11.43 8.54
C ALA A 103 10.42 11.59 9.77
N LEU A 104 11.52 10.83 9.81
CA LEU A 104 12.55 10.92 10.85
C LEU A 104 13.29 12.27 10.80
N ALA A 105 13.67 12.73 9.61
CA ALA A 105 14.32 14.04 9.43
C ALA A 105 13.39 15.20 9.85
N CYS A 106 12.08 15.03 9.67
CA CYS A 106 11.08 16.02 10.05
C CYS A 106 10.60 15.90 11.51
N LYS A 107 11.09 14.93 12.30
CA LYS A 107 10.63 14.67 13.68
C LYS A 107 10.79 15.89 14.60
N SER A 108 11.84 16.69 14.39
CA SER A 108 12.12 17.91 15.14
C SER A 108 11.23 19.08 14.73
N ALA A 109 10.66 19.05 13.52
CA ALA A 109 9.66 20.02 13.09
C ALA A 109 8.36 19.65 13.82
N LYS A 110 8.08 20.33 14.93
CA LYS A 110 6.79 20.21 15.63
C LYS A 110 5.70 20.78 14.72
N PHE A 111 5.16 19.95 13.84
CA PHE A 111 4.00 20.31 13.07
C PHE A 111 2.83 20.40 14.05
N CYS A 112 2.25 21.60 14.19
CA CYS A 112 1.04 21.80 14.99
C CYS A 112 -0.10 21.06 14.27
N ALA A 113 -0.25 19.78 14.58
CA ALA A 113 -1.21 18.88 13.96
C ALA A 113 -2.63 19.21 14.46
N THR A 114 -3.21 20.28 13.94
CA THR A 114 -4.65 20.56 14.02
C THR A 114 -5.43 19.85 12.90
N ILE A 115 -4.79 18.94 12.16
CA ILE A 115 -5.24 18.49 10.83
C ILE A 115 -5.18 16.96 10.73
N ILE A 116 -5.64 16.29 11.79
CA ILE A 116 -6.04 14.89 11.74
C ILE A 116 -7.48 14.87 12.25
N PRO A 117 -8.51 15.00 11.38
CA PRO A 117 -9.85 14.66 11.81
C PRO A 117 -9.91 13.15 12.05
N ASN A 118 -10.60 12.77 13.14
CA ASN A 118 -11.03 11.40 13.43
C ASN A 118 -11.86 10.83 12.27
#